data_AF-A0A5S4F347-F1
#
_entry.id   AF-A0A5S4F347-F1
#
_cell.length_a   1.000
_cell.length_b   1.000
_cell.length_c   1.000
_cell.angle_alpha   90.00
_cell.angle_beta   90.00
_cell.angle_gamma   90.00
#
_symmetry.space_group_name_H-M   'P 1'
#
loop_
_entity.id
_entity.type
_entity.pdbx_description
1 polymer ?
#
loop_
_entity_poly.entity_id
_entity_poly.type
_entity_poly.pdbx_seq_one_letter_code
_entity_poly.pdbx_strand_id
1 'polypeptide(L)'
;AGDASSLQITAVSAAAAHRVAAHDSAVAAHPWLAKATRYCLDRIQELEEMPHAYVLSFAVLFLDAVYDSQPRAADLLKRLGGYIPDDGRVRVEGGTENEALRPLDFAPYPGRPVRDLFEPDVIGADLVRLAGEQQDDGGWVVDYARISPAGALEWRGAATVRAVSILRANGVV
;
A
#
# COMPACT_ATOMS: atom_id res chain seq x y z
N ALA A 1 14.17 25.08 0.08
CA ALA A 1 13.63 23.78 -0.36
C ALA A 1 12.12 23.98 -0.48
N GLY A 2 11.63 24.16 -1.71
CA GLY A 2 10.27 24.66 -1.98
C GLY A 2 9.18 23.62 -1.77
N ASP A 3 7.93 24.09 -1.79
CA ASP A 3 6.66 23.37 -1.65
C ASP A 3 6.43 22.29 -2.72
N ALA A 4 7.35 21.34 -2.87
CA ALA A 4 7.22 20.22 -3.78
C ALA A 4 6.41 19.11 -3.10
N SER A 5 5.29 18.73 -3.71
CA SER A 5 4.56 17.51 -3.29
C SER A 5 5.48 16.29 -3.39
N SER A 6 5.33 15.34 -2.47
CA SER A 6 6.05 14.07 -2.51
C SER A 6 5.18 12.98 -3.15
N LEU A 7 5.76 12.16 -4.02
CA LEU A 7 5.05 11.02 -4.62
C LEU A 7 4.53 10.07 -3.53
N GLN A 8 5.34 9.79 -2.51
CA GLN A 8 5.02 8.87 -1.42
C GLN A 8 3.65 9.17 -0.78
N ILE A 9 3.51 10.34 -0.14
CA ILE A 9 2.29 10.67 0.62
C ILE A 9 1.12 10.99 -0.32
N THR A 10 1.39 11.56 -1.50
CA THR A 10 0.34 11.84 -2.48
C THR A 10 -0.28 10.55 -3.02
N ALA A 11 0.53 9.53 -3.32
CA ALA A 11 0.04 8.26 -3.87
C ALA A 11 -0.85 7.50 -2.87
N VAL A 12 -0.42 7.34 -1.61
CA VAL A 12 -1.24 6.63 -0.61
C VAL A 12 -2.54 7.38 -0.30
N SER A 13 -2.49 8.72 -0.25
CA SER A 13 -3.68 9.55 -0.03
C SER A 13 -4.65 9.45 -1.22
N ALA A 14 -4.14 9.51 -2.46
CA ALA A 14 -4.93 9.36 -3.67
C ALA A 14 -5.54 7.96 -3.78
N ALA A 15 -4.80 6.90 -3.44
CA ALA A 15 -5.30 5.53 -3.41
C ALA A 15 -6.48 5.38 -2.44
N ALA A 16 -6.37 5.94 -1.24
CA ALA A 16 -7.46 5.95 -0.27
C ALA A 16 -8.66 6.76 -0.77
N ALA A 17 -8.43 7.94 -1.34
CA ALA A 17 -9.48 8.79 -1.89
C ALA A 17 -10.23 8.13 -3.07
N HIS A 18 -9.55 7.39 -3.95
CA HIS A 18 -10.20 6.63 -5.03
C HIS A 18 -11.11 5.52 -4.50
N ARG A 19 -10.70 4.81 -3.43
CA ARG A 19 -11.57 3.82 -2.78
C ARG A 19 -12.82 4.46 -2.17
N VAL A 20 -12.70 5.66 -1.59
CA VAL A 20 -13.85 6.40 -1.07
C VAL A 20 -14.73 6.94 -2.20
N ALA A 21 -14.12 7.44 -3.28
CA ALA A 21 -14.82 7.96 -4.45
C ALA A 21 -15.76 6.93 -5.13
N ALA A 22 -15.46 5.63 -5.00
CA ALA A 22 -16.35 4.55 -5.45
C ALA A 22 -17.71 4.53 -4.73
N HIS A 23 -17.80 5.17 -3.57
CA HIS A 23 -19.00 5.22 -2.73
C HIS A 23 -19.50 6.65 -2.45
N ASP A 24 -18.68 7.67 -2.71
CA ASP A 24 -18.98 9.07 -2.45
C ASP A 24 -18.71 9.96 -3.68
N SER A 25 -19.79 10.46 -4.28
CA SER A 25 -19.72 11.32 -5.46
C SER A 25 -19.07 12.68 -5.21
N ALA A 26 -19.11 13.20 -3.97
CA ALA A 26 -18.46 14.46 -3.64
C ALA A 26 -16.94 14.30 -3.63
N VAL A 27 -16.43 13.17 -3.13
CA VAL A 27 -15.01 12.83 -3.22
C VAL A 27 -14.60 12.57 -4.68
N ALA A 28 -15.43 11.82 -5.43
CA ALA A 28 -15.17 11.54 -6.85
C ALA A 28 -15.07 12.82 -7.70
N ALA A 29 -15.92 13.82 -7.43
CA ALA A 29 -15.95 15.08 -8.16
C ALA A 29 -14.89 16.10 -7.68
N HIS A 30 -14.18 15.83 -6.59
CA HIS A 30 -13.30 16.82 -5.99
C HIS A 30 -12.06 17.10 -6.87
N PRO A 31 -11.77 18.36 -7.26
CA PRO A 31 -10.69 18.69 -8.19
C PRO A 31 -9.29 18.22 -7.75
N TRP A 32 -9.06 18.14 -6.44
CA TRP A 32 -7.80 17.61 -5.89
C TRP A 32 -7.55 16.16 -6.30
N LEU A 33 -8.57 15.30 -6.35
CA LEU A 33 -8.38 13.88 -6.68
C LEU A 33 -7.88 13.73 -8.12
N ALA A 34 -8.48 14.46 -9.07
CA ALA A 34 -8.03 14.48 -10.46
C ALA A 34 -6.60 15.04 -10.59
N LYS A 35 -6.26 16.10 -9.85
CA LYS A 35 -4.91 16.68 -9.85
C LYS A 35 -3.86 15.71 -9.27
N ALA A 36 -4.17 15.09 -8.13
CA ALA A 36 -3.30 14.12 -7.46
C ALA A 36 -3.09 12.87 -8.34
N THR A 37 -4.15 12.38 -8.99
CA THR A 37 -4.08 11.23 -9.91
C THR A 37 -3.10 11.50 -11.06
N ARG A 38 -3.23 12.64 -11.74
CA ARG A 38 -2.30 13.01 -12.82
C ARG A 38 -0.87 13.12 -12.31
N TYR A 39 -0.67 13.85 -11.22
CA TYR A 39 0.64 13.99 -10.60
C TYR A 39 1.28 12.63 -10.28
N CYS A 40 0.55 11.71 -9.66
CA CYS A 40 1.06 10.38 -9.34
C CYS A 40 1.41 9.58 -10.59
N LEU A 41 0.55 9.55 -11.61
CA LEU A 41 0.83 8.84 -12.86
C LEU A 41 2.08 9.39 -13.57
N ASP A 42 2.23 10.72 -13.61
CA ASP A 42 3.37 11.36 -14.27
C ASP A 42 4.67 11.11 -13.50
N ARG A 43 4.64 11.27 -12.17
CA ARG A 43 5.82 10.99 -11.33
C ARG A 43 6.20 9.53 -11.29
N ILE A 44 5.24 8.61 -11.34
CA ILE A 44 5.51 7.18 -11.48
C ILE A 44 6.16 6.90 -12.83
N GLN A 45 5.65 7.47 -13.93
CA GLN A 45 6.21 7.28 -15.27
C GLN A 45 7.68 7.67 -15.35
N GLU A 46 8.04 8.78 -14.71
CA GLU A 46 9.38 9.35 -14.64
C GLU A 46 10.36 8.57 -13.73
N LEU A 47 9.90 7.51 -13.04
CA LEU A 47 10.81 6.61 -12.33
C LEU A 47 11.60 5.76 -13.33
N GLU A 48 12.93 5.91 -13.31
CA GLU A 48 13.87 5.17 -14.15
C GLU A 48 14.51 3.99 -13.41
N GLU A 49 14.52 4.02 -12.08
CA GLU A 49 15.12 3.01 -11.21
C GLU A 49 14.13 2.60 -10.10
N MET A 50 14.50 1.58 -9.32
CA MET A 50 13.72 1.16 -8.16
C MET A 50 13.62 2.32 -7.15
N PRO A 51 12.40 2.78 -6.80
CA PRO A 51 12.25 3.82 -5.79
C PRO A 51 12.36 3.24 -4.38
N HIS A 52 12.48 4.11 -3.38
CA HIS A 52 12.43 3.71 -1.96
C HIS A 52 11.18 2.86 -1.65
N ALA A 53 11.32 1.86 -0.78
CA ALA A 53 10.30 0.82 -0.54
C ALA A 53 8.87 1.36 -0.32
N TYR A 54 8.71 2.37 0.53
CA TYR A 54 7.39 2.99 0.75
C TYR A 54 6.84 3.75 -0.46
N VAL A 55 7.71 4.37 -1.28
CA VAL A 55 7.29 4.98 -2.54
C VAL A 55 6.79 3.89 -3.49
N LEU A 56 7.50 2.76 -3.58
CA LEU A 56 7.10 1.60 -4.38
C LEU A 56 5.72 1.08 -3.96
N SER A 57 5.54 0.76 -2.68
CA SER A 57 4.27 0.22 -2.17
C SER A 57 3.11 1.18 -2.39
N PHE A 58 3.28 2.46 -2.07
CA PHE A 58 2.19 3.43 -2.21
C PHE A 58 1.87 3.73 -3.66
N ALA A 59 2.85 3.72 -4.56
CA ALA A 59 2.63 3.82 -6.00
C ALA A 59 1.87 2.59 -6.53
N VAL A 60 2.24 1.38 -6.11
CA VAL A 60 1.56 0.12 -6.48
C VAL A 60 0.10 0.13 -6.00
N LEU A 61 -0.16 0.50 -4.75
CA LEU A 61 -1.52 0.62 -4.20
C LEU A 61 -2.35 1.68 -4.94
N PHE A 62 -1.73 2.79 -5.33
CA PHE A 62 -2.38 3.82 -6.15
C PHE A 62 -2.75 3.28 -7.53
N LEU A 63 -1.81 2.66 -8.24
CA LEU A 63 -2.04 2.09 -9.57
C LEU A 63 -3.13 1.02 -9.54
N ASP A 64 -3.13 0.17 -8.52
CA ASP A 64 -4.21 -0.80 -8.32
C ASP A 64 -5.56 -0.11 -8.11
N ALA A 65 -5.62 0.93 -7.27
CA ALA A 65 -6.86 1.67 -7.00
C ALA A 65 -7.44 2.37 -8.25
N VAL A 66 -6.58 2.79 -9.20
CA VAL A 66 -7.01 3.47 -10.42
C VAL A 66 -7.03 2.57 -11.65
N TYR A 67 -6.75 1.27 -11.50
CA TYR A 67 -6.53 0.33 -12.60
C TYR A 67 -7.66 0.37 -13.65
N ASP A 68 -8.91 0.34 -13.17
CA ASP A 68 -10.10 0.27 -14.03
C ASP A 68 -10.43 1.61 -14.74
N SER A 69 -9.89 2.73 -14.25
CA SER A 69 -10.24 4.08 -14.72
C SER A 69 -9.11 4.80 -15.46
N GLN A 70 -7.87 4.33 -15.32
CA GLN A 70 -6.68 4.95 -15.89
C GLN A 70 -5.97 3.98 -16.84
N PRO A 71 -6.03 4.20 -18.17
CA PRO A 71 -5.45 3.28 -19.15
C PRO A 71 -3.95 2.99 -18.95
N ARG A 72 -3.19 3.96 -18.42
CA ARG A 72 -1.76 3.84 -18.13
C ARG A 72 -1.45 2.93 -16.94
N ALA A 73 -2.44 2.61 -16.11
CA ALA A 73 -2.21 1.94 -14.83
C ALA A 73 -1.66 0.52 -14.98
N ALA A 74 -2.15 -0.24 -15.97
CA ALA A 74 -1.71 -1.62 -16.19
C ALA A 74 -0.22 -1.72 -16.51
N ASP A 75 0.27 -0.93 -17.46
CA ASP A 75 1.68 -0.94 -17.86
C ASP A 75 2.60 -0.42 -16.75
N LEU A 76 2.18 0.63 -16.04
CA LEU A 76 2.92 1.16 -14.90
C LEU A 76 2.97 0.16 -13.75
N LEU A 77 1.87 -0.54 -13.46
CA LEU A 77 1.78 -1.54 -12.40
C LEU A 77 2.69 -2.72 -12.70
N LYS A 78 2.66 -3.22 -13.94
CA LYS A 78 3.57 -4.28 -14.40
C LYS A 78 5.03 -3.86 -14.25
N ARG A 79 5.38 -2.62 -14.63
CA ARG A 79 6.75 -2.11 -14.50
C ARG A 79 7.19 -2.05 -13.04
N LEU A 80 6.36 -1.48 -12.16
CA LEU A 80 6.70 -1.41 -10.73
C LEU A 80 6.72 -2.78 -10.07
N GLY A 81 5.86 -3.70 -10.49
CA GLY A 81 5.86 -5.09 -10.03
C GLY A 81 7.19 -5.79 -10.29
N GLY A 82 7.90 -5.45 -11.36
CA GLY A 82 9.25 -5.96 -11.63
C GLY A 82 10.33 -5.58 -10.61
N TYR A 83 10.05 -4.64 -9.69
CA TYR A 83 10.92 -4.31 -8.56
C TYR A 83 10.60 -5.10 -7.29
N ILE A 84 9.50 -5.85 -7.26
CA ILE A 84 9.09 -6.66 -6.11
C ILE A 84 9.67 -8.08 -6.30
N PRO A 85 10.51 -8.58 -5.37
CA PRO A 85 11.01 -9.95 -5.45
C PRO A 85 9.88 -10.98 -5.37
N ASP A 86 10.12 -12.20 -5.86
CA ASP A 86 9.12 -13.29 -5.88
C ASP A 86 8.58 -13.63 -4.48
N ASP A 87 9.39 -13.48 -3.42
CA ASP A 87 8.96 -13.69 -2.03
C ASP A 87 8.18 -12.50 -1.44
N GLY A 88 8.04 -11.43 -2.22
CA GLY A 88 7.35 -10.19 -1.88
C GLY A 88 7.99 -9.36 -0.77
N ARG A 89 9.25 -9.62 -0.41
CA ARG A 89 9.94 -8.91 0.66
C ARG A 89 10.84 -7.82 0.11
N VAL A 90 10.44 -6.57 0.31
CA VAL A 90 11.22 -5.39 -0.10
C VAL A 90 11.80 -4.71 1.13
N ARG A 91 13.13 -4.70 1.26
CA ARG A 91 13.82 -4.05 2.40
C ARG A 91 13.63 -2.54 2.38
N VAL A 92 13.45 -1.95 3.55
CA VAL A 92 13.36 -0.49 3.71
C VAL A 92 14.77 0.07 3.91
N GLU A 93 15.29 0.77 2.90
CA GLU A 93 16.59 1.44 2.98
C GLU A 93 16.60 2.51 4.08
N GLY A 94 17.61 2.49 4.95
CA GLY A 94 17.67 3.41 6.09
C GLY A 94 16.63 3.15 7.19
N GLY A 95 15.86 2.07 7.09
CA GLY A 95 14.98 1.55 8.14
C GLY A 95 15.74 0.77 9.22
N THR A 96 15.01 0.07 10.09
CA THR A 96 15.64 -0.85 11.06
C THR A 96 16.24 -2.07 10.36
N GLU A 97 17.16 -2.80 11.03
CA GLU A 97 17.87 -3.96 10.46
C GLU A 97 16.96 -5.01 9.80
N ASN A 98 15.73 -5.15 10.30
CA ASN A 98 14.74 -6.13 9.83
C ASN A 98 13.51 -5.50 9.18
N GLU A 99 13.52 -4.19 8.89
CA GLU A 99 12.38 -3.52 8.28
C GLU A 99 12.25 -3.90 6.81
N ALA A 100 11.13 -4.54 6.48
CA ALA A 100 10.79 -4.88 5.12
C ALA A 100 9.28 -4.79 4.91
N LEU A 101 8.89 -4.30 3.75
CA LEU A 101 7.53 -4.44 3.24
C LEU A 101 7.30 -5.87 2.79
N ARG A 102 6.06 -6.31 2.91
CA ARG A 102 5.62 -7.69 2.71
C ARG A 102 4.50 -7.75 1.67
N PRO A 103 4.14 -8.92 1.15
CA PRO A 103 3.14 -9.05 0.09
C PRO A 103 1.83 -8.28 0.35
N LEU A 104 1.27 -8.32 1.56
CA LEU A 104 0.03 -7.60 1.90
C LEU A 104 0.18 -6.08 2.02
N ASP A 105 1.41 -5.55 2.00
CA ASP A 105 1.68 -4.11 1.87
C ASP A 105 1.57 -3.62 0.43
N PHE A 106 1.58 -4.53 -0.54
CA PHE A 106 1.38 -4.24 -1.97
C PHE A 106 0.00 -4.71 -2.44
N ALA A 107 -0.42 -5.92 -2.04
CA ALA A 107 -1.64 -6.56 -2.50
C ALA A 107 -2.55 -7.01 -1.32
N PRO A 108 -3.17 -6.09 -0.57
CA PRO A 108 -3.98 -6.44 0.60
C PRO A 108 -5.33 -7.09 0.27
N TYR A 109 -5.95 -6.76 -0.87
CA TYR A 109 -7.33 -7.16 -1.18
C TYR A 109 -7.37 -8.18 -2.32
N PRO A 110 -8.20 -9.24 -2.23
CA PRO A 110 -8.33 -10.22 -3.30
C PRO A 110 -9.08 -9.64 -4.51
N GLY A 111 -8.97 -10.29 -5.66
CA GLY A 111 -9.70 -9.91 -6.88
C GLY A 111 -9.25 -8.58 -7.49
N ARG A 112 -8.07 -8.08 -7.12
CA ARG A 112 -7.46 -6.88 -7.69
C ARG A 112 -6.25 -7.23 -8.54
N PRO A 113 -5.97 -6.50 -9.64
CA PRO A 113 -4.86 -6.81 -10.55
C PRO A 113 -3.49 -6.90 -9.89
N VAL A 114 -3.24 -6.15 -8.82
CA VAL A 114 -1.98 -6.25 -8.05
C VAL A 114 -1.74 -7.65 -7.45
N ARG A 115 -2.79 -8.47 -7.29
CA ARG A 115 -2.65 -9.86 -6.82
C ARG A 115 -1.85 -10.73 -7.78
N ASP A 116 -1.90 -10.44 -9.07
CA ASP A 116 -1.22 -11.22 -10.10
C ASP A 116 0.32 -11.03 -10.07
N LEU A 117 0.81 -10.10 -9.23
CA LEU A 117 2.24 -9.94 -8.97
C LEU A 117 2.81 -11.00 -8.02
N PHE A 118 1.96 -11.76 -7.34
CA PHE A 118 2.37 -12.70 -6.29
C PHE A 118 1.80 -14.09 -6.56
N GLU A 119 2.61 -15.11 -6.30
CA GLU A 119 2.11 -16.48 -6.22
C GLU A 119 1.09 -16.61 -5.08
N PRO A 120 0.01 -17.40 -5.24
CA PRO A 120 -1.02 -17.56 -4.22
C PRO A 120 -0.48 -18.01 -2.85
N ASP A 121 0.56 -18.86 -2.83
CA ASP A 121 1.17 -19.35 -1.60
C ASP A 121 1.95 -18.25 -0.86
N VAL A 122 2.53 -17.28 -1.58
CA VAL A 122 3.24 -16.13 -0.98
C VAL A 122 2.24 -15.23 -0.25
N ILE A 123 1.07 -15.00 -0.86
CA ILE A 123 -0.05 -14.31 -0.22
C ILE A 123 -0.56 -15.09 0.99
N GLY A 124 -0.78 -16.40 0.83
CA GLY A 124 -1.29 -17.26 1.89
C GLY A 124 -0.39 -17.26 3.12
N ALA A 125 0.92 -17.37 2.92
CA ALA A 125 1.91 -17.29 3.98
C ALA A 125 1.88 -15.94 4.72
N ASP A 126 1.74 -14.83 3.99
CA ASP A 126 1.68 -13.50 4.60
C ASP A 126 0.36 -13.27 5.36
N LEU A 127 -0.76 -13.85 4.91
CA LEU A 127 -2.04 -13.86 5.64
C LEU A 127 -1.94 -14.67 6.95
N VAL A 128 -1.31 -15.85 6.93
CA VAL A 128 -1.07 -16.65 8.13
C VAL A 128 -0.20 -15.87 9.12
N ARG A 129 0.87 -15.23 8.65
CA ARG A 129 1.70 -14.36 9.49
C ARG A 129 0.87 -13.23 10.11
N LEU A 130 0.12 -12.48 9.29
CA LEU A 130 -0.69 -11.36 9.77
C LEU A 130 -1.71 -11.83 10.83
N ALA A 131 -2.39 -12.96 10.61
CA ALA A 131 -3.31 -13.52 11.59
C ALA A 131 -2.59 -13.91 12.90
N GLY A 132 -1.38 -14.50 12.79
CA GLY A 132 -0.55 -14.88 13.94
C GLY A 132 0.07 -13.72 14.72
N GLU A 133 0.00 -12.49 14.21
CA GLU A 133 0.50 -11.28 14.89
C GLU A 133 -0.54 -10.62 15.80
N GLN A 134 -1.76 -11.16 15.87
CA GLN A 134 -2.77 -10.69 16.82
C GLN A 134 -2.26 -10.84 18.26
N GLN A 135 -2.38 -9.77 19.03
CA GLN A 135 -2.03 -9.76 20.46
C GLN A 135 -3.17 -10.33 21.31
N ASP A 136 -2.89 -10.68 22.57
CA ASP A 136 -3.87 -11.27 23.50
C ASP A 136 -5.13 -10.41 23.71
N ASP A 137 -5.02 -9.08 23.54
CA ASP A 137 -6.14 -8.15 23.63
C ASP A 137 -6.89 -7.95 22.30
N GLY A 138 -6.53 -8.73 21.27
CA GLY A 138 -7.13 -8.71 19.94
C GLY A 138 -6.57 -7.66 18.98
N GLY A 139 -5.63 -6.82 19.42
CA GLY A 139 -5.03 -5.77 18.59
C GLY A 139 -3.81 -6.20 17.78
N TRP A 140 -3.36 -5.34 16.86
CA TRP A 140 -2.08 -5.45 16.17
C TRP A 140 -1.15 -4.29 16.54
N VAL A 141 0.15 -4.53 16.44
CA VAL A 141 1.20 -3.52 16.71
C VAL A 141 1.88 -3.09 15.41
N VAL A 142 2.51 -1.91 15.42
CA VAL A 142 3.24 -1.37 14.27
C VAL A 142 4.74 -1.50 14.50
N ASP A 143 5.45 -2.15 13.59
CA ASP A 143 6.88 -2.45 13.75
C ASP A 143 7.79 -1.22 13.74
N TYR A 144 7.52 -0.20 12.90
CA TYR A 144 8.32 1.04 12.85
C TYR A 144 8.04 1.98 14.03
N ALA A 145 6.96 1.76 14.78
CA ALA A 145 6.55 2.63 15.89
C ALA A 145 7.36 2.40 17.17
N ARG A 146 8.38 1.54 17.15
CA ARG A 146 9.33 1.37 18.27
C ARG A 146 10.19 2.61 18.53
N ILE A 147 10.15 3.61 17.64
CA ILE A 147 10.86 4.89 17.78
C ILE A 147 10.29 5.71 18.96
N SER A 148 9.01 5.54 19.33
CA SER A 148 8.48 6.07 20.60
C SER A 148 7.28 5.27 21.13
N PRO A 149 7.20 5.02 22.46
CA PRO A 149 6.04 4.34 23.06
C PRO A 149 4.70 5.03 22.79
N ALA A 150 4.70 6.36 22.63
CA ALA A 150 3.50 7.14 22.28
C ALA A 150 3.04 6.85 20.83
N GLY A 151 3.97 6.82 19.87
CA GLY A 151 3.66 6.50 18.48
C GLY A 151 3.10 5.08 18.31
N ALA A 152 3.57 4.12 19.12
CA ALA A 152 3.03 2.77 19.12
C ALA A 152 1.55 2.72 19.54
N LEU A 153 1.14 3.55 20.52
CA LEU A 153 -0.25 3.62 20.98
C LEU A 153 -1.15 4.35 19.98
N GLU A 154 -0.67 5.45 19.41
CA GLU A 154 -1.43 6.27 18.44
C GLU A 154 -1.79 5.49 17.18
N TRP A 155 -0.88 4.64 16.69
CA TRP A 155 -1.10 3.87 15.45
C TRP A 155 -1.77 2.52 15.66
N ARG A 156 -1.91 2.05 16.91
CA ARG A 156 -2.44 0.73 17.23
C ARG A 156 -3.86 0.51 16.70
N GLY A 157 -4.71 1.54 16.81
CA GLY A 157 -6.08 1.49 16.29
C GLY A 157 -6.10 1.31 14.78
N ALA A 158 -5.31 2.12 14.05
CA ALA A 158 -5.20 2.02 12.60
C ALA A 158 -4.63 0.67 12.15
N ALA A 159 -3.60 0.16 12.85
CA ALA A 159 -3.01 -1.14 12.56
C ALA A 159 -4.01 -2.28 12.74
N THR A 160 -4.78 -2.26 13.83
CA THR A 160 -5.82 -3.26 14.11
C THR A 160 -6.92 -3.24 13.06
N VAL A 161 -7.45 -2.06 12.71
CA VAL A 161 -8.47 -1.93 11.67
C VAL A 161 -7.95 -2.42 10.33
N ARG A 162 -6.70 -2.09 9.97
CA ARG A 162 -6.06 -2.57 8.73
C ARG A 162 -5.97 -4.10 8.72
N ALA A 163 -5.44 -4.70 9.78
CA ALA A 163 -5.26 -6.15 9.87
C ALA A 163 -6.59 -6.89 9.73
N VAL A 164 -7.60 -6.50 10.51
CA VAL A 164 -8.94 -7.10 10.45
C VAL A 164 -9.59 -6.90 9.08
N SER A 165 -9.45 -5.72 8.47
CA SER A 165 -10.01 -5.45 7.14
C SER A 165 -9.38 -6.36 6.07
N ILE A 166 -8.06 -6.56 6.12
CA ILE A 166 -7.34 -7.45 5.21
C ILE A 166 -7.77 -8.90 5.44
N LEU A 167 -7.74 -9.38 6.69
CA LEU A 167 -8.06 -10.77 7.00
C LEU A 167 -9.52 -11.11 6.63
N ARG A 168 -10.48 -10.23 6.91
CA ARG A 168 -11.88 -10.39 6.50
C ARG A 168 -12.05 -10.39 4.99
N ALA A 169 -11.42 -9.44 4.29
CA ALA A 169 -11.50 -9.38 2.83
C ALA A 169 -10.97 -10.66 2.18
N ASN A 170 -10.02 -11.35 2.81
CA ASN A 170 -9.43 -12.61 2.35
C ASN A 170 -10.10 -13.86 2.95
N GLY A 171 -11.19 -13.72 3.72
CA GLY A 171 -11.94 -14.84 4.29
C GLY A 171 -11.19 -15.64 5.36
N VAL A 172 -10.20 -15.04 6.01
CA VAL A 172 -9.43 -15.70 7.10
C VAL A 172 -10.15 -15.62 8.44
N VAL A 173 -10.92 -14.54 8.68
CA VAL A 173 -11.71 -14.28 9.90
C VAL A 173 -13.08 -13.72 9.57
#